data_AF-A0A399G8T2-F1
#
_entry.id   AF-A0A399G8T2-F1
#
_cell.length_a   1.000
_cell.length_b   1.000
_cell.length_c   1.000
_cell.angle_alpha   90.00
_cell.angle_beta   90.00
_cell.angle_gamma   90.00
#
_symmetry.space_group_name_H-M   'P 1'
#
loop_
_entity.id
_entity.type
_entity.pdbx_description
1 polymer ?
#
loop_
_entity_poly.entity_id
_entity_poly.type
_entity_poly.pdbx_seq_one_letter_code
_entity_poly.pdbx_strand_id
1 'polypeptide(L)'
;MNGGGPLTARLAHAWRRAEALHEEWFAARWRHALRRDDRRQADTFRALLLLQTLGVDDPVAYETLDLVPYLVADLHEWHRRMGREEFGDPGVCC
;
A
#
# COMPACT_ATOMS: atom_id res chain seq x y z
N MET A 1 -38.74 -7.78 -21.23
CA MET A 1 -37.60 -6.97 -21.74
C MET A 1 -36.43 -7.30 -20.82
N ASN A 2 -35.31 -7.94 -21.19
CA ASN A 2 -34.66 -8.19 -22.47
C ASN A 2 -33.90 -9.52 -22.38
N GLY A 3 -34.09 -10.40 -23.37
CA GLY A 3 -33.23 -11.56 -23.59
C GLY A 3 -31.94 -11.11 -24.26
N GLY A 4 -30.87 -10.93 -23.47
CA GLY A 4 -29.52 -10.77 -24.01
C GLY A 4 -29.08 -12.11 -24.61
N GLY A 5 -29.13 -12.24 -25.93
CA GLY A 5 -28.77 -13.48 -26.62
C GLY A 5 -27.31 -13.89 -26.41
N PRO A 6 -26.93 -15.15 -26.64
CA PRO A 6 -25.60 -15.72 -26.36
C PRO A 6 -24.43 -14.97 -27.04
N LEU A 7 -24.72 -14.12 -28.02
CA LEU A 7 -23.76 -13.24 -28.69
C LEU A 7 -23.24 -12.10 -27.79
N THR A 8 -24.08 -11.51 -26.92
CA THR A 8 -23.63 -10.43 -26.01
C THR A 8 -22.71 -10.96 -24.92
N ALA A 9 -22.95 -12.18 -24.43
CA ALA A 9 -22.06 -12.85 -23.48
C ALA A 9 -20.68 -13.15 -24.09
N ARG A 10 -20.63 -13.55 -25.37
CA ARG A 10 -19.37 -13.79 -26.10
C ARG A 10 -18.60 -12.49 -26.35
N LEU A 11 -19.29 -11.41 -26.69
CA LEU A 11 -18.70 -10.09 -26.84
C LEU A 11 -18.16 -9.55 -25.50
N ALA A 12 -18.92 -9.69 -24.41
CA ALA A 12 -18.47 -9.28 -23.09
C ALA A 12 -17.23 -10.09 -22.62
N HIS A 13 -17.19 -11.39 -22.91
CA HIS A 13 -16.02 -12.21 -22.63
C HIS A 13 -14.81 -11.82 -23.49
N ALA A 14 -15.00 -11.57 -24.78
CA ALA A 14 -13.94 -11.10 -25.67
C ALA A 14 -13.39 -9.72 -25.23
N TRP A 15 -14.27 -8.82 -24.79
CA TRP A 15 -13.89 -7.51 -24.25
C TRP A 15 -13.04 -7.64 -22.98
N ARG A 16 -13.48 -8.42 -21.99
CA ARG A 16 -12.68 -8.68 -20.77
C ARG A 16 -11.32 -9.30 -21.09
N ARG A 17 -11.24 -10.18 -22.09
CA ARG A 17 -9.97 -10.77 -22.53
C ARG A 17 -9.05 -9.74 -23.18
N ALA A 18 -9.61 -8.82 -23.97
CA ALA A 18 -8.84 -7.73 -24.57
C ALA A 18 -8.33 -6.75 -23.50
N GLU A 19 -9.16 -6.44 -22.50
CA GLU A 19 -8.81 -5.61 -21.34
C GLU A 19 -7.68 -6.24 -20.52
N ALA A 20 -7.77 -7.53 -20.19
CA ALA A 20 -6.71 -8.25 -19.49
C ALA A 20 -5.39 -8.27 -20.27
N LEU A 21 -5.42 -8.53 -21.59
CA LEU A 21 -4.23 -8.50 -22.44
C LEU A 21 -3.61 -7.10 -22.51
N HIS A 22 -4.45 -6.07 -22.59
CA HIS A 22 -4.01 -4.69 -22.57
C HIS A 22 -3.34 -4.35 -21.23
N GLU A 23 -3.97 -4.71 -20.11
CA GLU A 23 -3.42 -4.48 -18.77
C GLU A 23 -2.10 -5.25 -18.56
N GLU A 24 -2.00 -6.50 -19.02
CA GLU A 24 -0.76 -7.26 -18.99
C GLU A 24 0.35 -6.62 -19.83
N TRP A 25 0.03 -6.13 -21.03
CA TRP A 25 0.98 -5.47 -21.92
C TRP A 25 1.44 -4.12 -21.37
N PHE A 26 0.52 -3.33 -20.81
CA PHE A 26 0.83 -2.10 -20.09
C PHE A 26 1.66 -2.41 -18.86
N ALA A 27 1.20 -3.22 -17.91
CA ALA A 27 1.98 -3.56 -16.72
C ALA A 27 3.38 -4.08 -17.10
N ALA A 28 3.49 -4.91 -18.14
CA ALA A 28 4.75 -5.50 -18.58
C ALA A 28 5.87 -4.52 -18.85
N ARG A 29 5.56 -3.40 -19.50
CA ARG A 29 6.54 -2.40 -19.87
C ARG A 29 7.04 -1.58 -18.67
N TRP A 30 6.26 -1.48 -17.60
CA TRP A 30 6.62 -0.73 -16.39
C TRP A 30 7.03 -1.64 -15.22
N ARG A 31 6.95 -2.97 -15.35
CA ARG A 31 7.39 -3.93 -14.33
C ARG A 31 8.80 -3.65 -13.80
N HIS A 32 9.73 -3.21 -14.65
CA HIS A 32 11.08 -2.87 -14.21
C HIS A 32 11.10 -1.59 -13.34
N ALA A 33 10.34 -0.56 -13.74
CA ALA A 33 10.22 0.67 -12.97
C ALA A 33 9.54 0.42 -11.61
N LEU A 34 8.46 -0.37 -11.60
CA LEU A 34 7.76 -0.76 -10.37
C LEU A 34 8.68 -1.53 -9.42
N ARG A 35 9.43 -2.53 -9.92
CA ARG A 35 10.41 -3.26 -9.09
C ARG A 35 11.55 -2.37 -8.58
N ARG A 36 11.94 -1.36 -9.35
CA ARG A 36 12.95 -0.39 -8.92
C ARG A 36 12.42 0.49 -7.80
N ASP A 37 11.16 0.92 -7.90
CA ASP A 37 10.53 1.74 -6.87
C ASP A 37 10.32 0.95 -5.58
N ASP A 38 9.81 -0.27 -5.67
CA ASP A 38 9.65 -1.19 -4.53
C ASP A 38 10.98 -1.44 -3.79
N ARG A 39 12.06 -1.69 -4.54
CA ARG A 39 13.42 -1.80 -3.97
C ARG A 39 13.85 -0.51 -3.29
N ARG A 40 13.61 0.64 -3.91
CA ARG A 40 13.97 1.94 -3.35
C ARG A 40 13.23 2.18 -2.04
N GLN A 41 11.93 1.93 -1.99
CA GLN A 41 11.14 2.06 -0.77
C GLN A 41 11.66 1.12 0.34
N ALA A 42 11.94 -0.14 0.00
CA ALA A 42 12.49 -1.11 0.94
C ALA A 42 13.89 -0.72 1.45
N ASP A 43 14.76 -0.18 0.58
CA ASP A 43 16.10 0.28 0.96
C ASP A 43 16.05 1.53 1.84
N THR A 44 15.16 2.48 1.54
CA THR A 44 14.90 3.65 2.40
C THR A 44 14.40 3.21 3.77
N PHE A 45 13.45 2.28 3.84
CA PHE A 45 12.95 1.74 5.10
C PHE A 45 14.06 1.07 5.92
N ARG A 46 14.89 0.23 5.28
CA ARG A 46 16.05 -0.39 5.94
C ARG A 46 17.06 0.64 6.45
N ALA A 47 17.33 1.70 5.68
CA ALA A 47 18.22 2.77 6.10
C ALA A 47 17.67 3.51 7.33
N LEU A 48 16.37 3.84 7.36
CA LEU A 48 15.73 4.45 8.53
C LEU A 48 15.80 3.54 9.77
N LEU A 49 15.53 2.25 9.62
CA LEU A 49 15.70 1.28 10.71
C LEU A 49 17.15 1.18 11.20
N LEU A 50 18.13 1.19 10.29
CA LEU A 50 19.54 1.18 10.65
C LEU A 50 19.92 2.43 11.45
N LEU A 51 19.49 3.61 11.00
CA LEU A 51 19.69 4.87 11.71
C LEU A 51 19.10 4.80 13.12
N GLN A 52 17.88 4.29 13.25
CA GLN A 52 17.24 4.06 14.55
C GLN A 52 18.06 3.13 15.45
N THR A 53 18.62 2.04 14.91
CA THR A 53 19.44 1.10 15.70
C THR A 53 20.77 1.71 16.13
N LEU A 54 21.30 2.67 15.38
CA LEU A 54 22.51 3.43 15.70
C LEU A 54 22.23 4.59 16.65
N GLY A 55 20.96 4.85 16.99
CA GLY A 55 20.54 5.97 17.83
C GLY A 55 20.67 7.33 17.14
N VAL A 56 20.72 7.35 15.81
CA VAL A 56 20.69 8.60 15.03
C VAL A 56 19.24 9.05 14.93
N ASP A 57 18.97 10.30 15.34
CA ASP A 57 17.64 10.89 15.22
C ASP A 57 17.16 10.87 13.77
N ASP A 58 15.87 10.63 13.57
CA ASP A 58 15.28 10.64 12.22
C ASP A 58 15.40 12.05 11.62
N PRO A 59 16.07 12.19 10.45
CA PRO A 59 16.36 13.49 9.85
C PRO A 59 15.12 14.26 9.39
N VAL A 60 13.93 13.65 9.41
CA VAL A 60 12.66 14.28 9.03
C VAL A 60 11.69 14.34 10.22
N ALA A 61 12.12 13.95 11.43
CA ALA A 61 11.27 13.91 12.61
C ALA A 61 10.66 15.28 12.94
N TYR A 62 11.45 16.35 12.85
CA TYR A 62 11.00 17.71 13.21
C TYR A 62 10.05 18.30 12.18
N GLU A 63 10.28 18.03 10.90
CA GLU A 63 9.48 18.51 9.77
C GLU A 63 8.14 17.79 9.66
N THR A 64 8.03 16.59 10.23
CA THR A 64 6.83 15.74 10.17
C THR A 64 6.02 15.73 11.45
N LEU A 65 6.35 16.58 12.44
CA LEU A 65 5.60 16.67 13.70
C LEU A 65 4.10 16.97 13.48
N ASP A 66 3.76 17.78 12.48
CA ASP A 66 2.37 18.10 12.14
C ASP A 66 1.58 16.89 11.60
N LEU A 67 2.29 15.86 11.12
CA LEU A 67 1.70 14.63 10.60
C LEU A 67 1.43 13.60 11.70
N VAL A 68 2.06 13.76 12.88
CA VAL A 68 1.94 12.81 14.00
C VAL A 68 0.49 12.49 14.35
N PRO A 69 -0.45 13.46 14.45
CA PRO A 69 -1.85 13.14 14.75
C PRO A 69 -2.53 12.21 13.73
N TYR A 70 -2.18 12.34 12.45
CA TYR A 70 -2.72 11.50 11.38
C TYR A 70 -2.10 10.10 11.42
N LEU A 71 -0.79 10.01 11.63
CA LEU A 71 -0.08 8.73 11.77
C LEU A 71 -0.60 7.92 12.96
N VAL A 72 -0.91 8.60 14.08
CA VAL A 72 -1.52 7.97 15.26
C VAL A 72 -2.92 7.42 14.93
N ALA A 73 -3.74 8.16 14.17
CA ALA A 73 -5.06 7.68 13.75
C ALA A 73 -4.97 6.45 12.82
N ASP A 74 -4.04 6.45 11.86
CA ASP A 74 -3.82 5.30 10.98
C ASP A 74 -3.30 4.07 11.73
N LEU A 75 -2.39 4.29 12.69
CA LEU A 75 -1.91 3.26 13.60
C LEU A 75 -3.05 2.70 14.46
N HIS A 76 -3.98 3.56 14.89
CA HIS A 76 -5.17 3.16 15.61
C HIS A 76 -6.03 2.19 14.80
N GLU A 77 -6.33 2.55 13.55
CA GLU A 77 -7.12 1.69 12.67
C GLU A 77 -6.41 0.37 12.36
N TRP A 78 -5.09 0.44 12.10
CA TRP A 78 -4.29 -0.74 11.80
C TRP A 78 -4.24 -1.72 12.97
N HIS A 79 -3.96 -1.27 14.20
CA HIS A 79 -3.87 -2.19 15.33
C HIS A 79 -5.23 -2.84 15.63
N ARG A 80 -6.35 -2.12 15.41
CA ARG A 80 -7.70 -2.67 15.55
C ARG A 80 -7.95 -3.81 14.56
N ARG A 81 -7.48 -3.69 13.32
CA ARG A 81 -7.55 -4.79 12.33
C ARG A 81 -6.70 -6.00 12.72
N MET A 82 -5.60 -5.76 13.44
CA MET A 82 -4.74 -6.83 13.97
C MET A 82 -5.32 -7.53 15.21
N GLY A 83 -6.49 -7.08 15.71
CA GLY A 83 -7.19 -7.69 16.84
C GLY A 83 -6.52 -7.48 18.19
N ARG A 84 -5.67 -6.44 18.33
CA ARG A 84 -5.10 -6.05 19.62
C ARG A 84 -6.06 -5.07 20.31
N GLU A 85 -6.49 -5.40 21.52
CA GLU A 85 -7.45 -4.58 22.29
C GLU A 85 -6.77 -3.37 22.96
N GLU A 86 -5.47 -3.48 23.25
CA GLU A 86 -4.66 -2.41 23.86
C GLU A 86 -3.23 -2.42 23.27
N PHE A 87 -2.63 -1.23 23.15
CA PHE A 87 -1.16 -1.12 23.13
C PHE A 87 -0.72 -1.39 24.56
N GLY A 88 0.00 -2.49 24.80
CA GLY A 88 0.20 -3.09 26.13
C GLY A 88 0.97 -2.29 27.19
N ASP A 89 0.94 -0.96 27.17
CA ASP A 89 1.53 -0.07 28.19
C ASP A 89 0.44 0.84 28.80
N PRO A 90 0.28 0.88 30.14
CA PRO A 90 -0.74 1.68 30.80
C PRO A 90 -0.46 3.19 30.63
N GLY A 91 -1.23 3.84 29.77
CA GLY A 91 -1.14 5.28 29.50
C GLY A 91 -1.19 5.65 28.02
N VAL A 92 -1.04 4.67 27.12
CA VAL A 92 -1.25 4.89 25.69
C VAL A 92 -2.74 4.70 25.43
N CYS A 93 -3.48 5.81 25.30
CA CYS A 93 -4.87 5.73 24.85
C CYS A 93 -4.90 5.07 23.47
N CYS A 94 -5.83 4.11 23.28
CA CYS A 94 -6.24 3.68 21.95
C CYS A 94 -6.69 4.92 21.17
#